data_AF-A0A1H4JV55-F1
#
_entry.id   AF-A0A1H4JV55-F1
#
_cell.length_a   1.000
_cell.length_b   1.000
_cell.length_c   1.000
_cell.angle_alpha   90.00
_cell.angle_beta   90.00
_cell.angle_gamma   90.00
#
_symmetry.space_group_name_H-M   'P 1'
#
loop_
_entity.id
_entity.type
_entity.pdbx_description
1 polymer ?
#
loop_
_entity_poly.entity_id
_entity_poly.type
_entity_poly.pdbx_seq_one_letter_code
_entity_poly.pdbx_strand_id
1 'polypeptide(L)'
;MTRPVFRFAPSPNGQLHLGHAYSALLNQQMARETGGRFLLRMEDIDVTRCTPELERGVLRDLVWLGLQWEQPVRRQSDHFDDYRAALERLIDADLVYPAFMSRGEVRARITEYEAGGERWPRDPDGAPVYPGKDRHMSARERRALIDEGAPFAWRLDMASAIDHVGNTLDWNEAGQGPEGETGRVRAMPDSWGDVVIARKEIPASYHLSVVVDDALQGVTHVVRGRDLFHATAVHRVLQELLGLSVPQYHHHDLVLDDDGRKLSKSRGDTSLAALRESGATPGDIARMIGAPAPDPSSAV
;
A
#
# COMPACT_ATOMS: atom_id res chain seq x y z
N MET A 1 -26.20 3.98 11.11
CA MET A 1 -25.07 3.49 10.30
C MET A 1 -23.99 4.54 10.34
N THR A 2 -22.72 4.16 10.51
CA THR A 2 -21.59 5.10 10.47
C THR A 2 -21.42 5.64 9.05
N ARG A 3 -21.15 6.94 8.93
CA ARG A 3 -20.94 7.60 7.63
C ARG A 3 -19.73 6.96 6.92
N PRO A 4 -19.84 6.54 5.64
CA PRO A 4 -18.70 6.00 4.90
C PRO A 4 -17.52 6.97 4.84
N VAL A 5 -16.32 6.43 4.84
CA VAL A 5 -15.04 7.16 4.77
C VAL A 5 -14.15 6.46 3.76
N PHE A 6 -13.75 7.23 2.73
CA PHE A 6 -12.88 6.86 1.63
C PHE A 6 -11.58 7.66 1.72
N ARG A 7 -10.51 7.15 1.10
CA ARG A 7 -9.24 7.89 1.01
C ARG A 7 -8.51 7.65 -0.31
N PHE A 8 -7.99 8.73 -0.89
CA PHE A 8 -6.92 8.63 -1.86
C PHE A 8 -5.58 8.81 -1.14
N ALA A 9 -4.65 7.86 -1.32
CA ALA A 9 -3.42 7.78 -0.54
C ALA A 9 -2.17 7.66 -1.43
N PRO A 10 -1.78 8.72 -2.18
CA PRO A 10 -0.61 8.67 -3.06
C PRO A 10 0.71 8.79 -2.28
N SER A 11 1.76 8.13 -2.76
CA SER A 11 3.14 8.45 -2.36
C SER A 11 3.69 9.58 -3.24
N PRO A 12 4.17 10.70 -2.69
CA PRO A 12 4.74 11.81 -3.46
C PRO A 12 6.19 11.52 -3.89
N ASN A 13 6.43 10.39 -4.57
CA ASN A 13 7.76 9.94 -5.05
C ASN A 13 7.91 9.97 -6.58
N GLY A 14 7.01 10.69 -7.25
CA GLY A 14 6.95 10.88 -8.69
C GLY A 14 5.69 11.67 -9.05
N GLN A 15 5.53 12.03 -10.32
CA GLN A 15 4.33 12.70 -10.79
C GLN A 15 3.14 11.73 -10.82
N LEU A 16 1.93 12.24 -10.61
CA LEU A 16 0.70 11.48 -10.80
C LEU A 16 0.51 11.15 -12.29
N HIS A 17 -0.20 10.06 -12.58
CA HIS A 17 -0.52 9.60 -13.94
C HIS A 17 -1.99 9.18 -14.01
N LEU A 18 -2.48 8.79 -15.19
CA LEU A 18 -3.89 8.43 -15.42
C LEU A 18 -4.45 7.40 -14.43
N GLY A 19 -3.70 6.35 -14.10
CA GLY A 19 -4.10 5.40 -13.05
C GLY A 19 -4.35 6.03 -11.67
N HIS A 20 -3.58 7.05 -11.29
CA HIS A 20 -3.82 7.81 -10.06
C HIS A 20 -5.07 8.68 -10.17
N ALA A 21 -5.29 9.33 -11.32
CA ALA A 21 -6.50 10.11 -11.56
C ALA A 21 -7.74 9.22 -11.45
N TYR A 22 -7.72 8.03 -12.05
CA TYR A 22 -8.81 7.06 -11.96
C TYR A 22 -9.12 6.68 -10.52
N SER A 23 -8.09 6.29 -9.75
CA SER A 23 -8.27 5.91 -8.35
C SER A 23 -8.82 7.07 -7.50
N ALA A 24 -8.30 8.29 -7.69
CA ALA A 24 -8.73 9.46 -6.95
C ALA A 24 -10.19 9.85 -7.28
N LEU A 25 -10.54 9.91 -8.57
CA LEU A 25 -11.88 10.25 -9.04
C LEU A 25 -12.91 9.21 -8.59
N LEU A 26 -12.57 7.92 -8.69
CA LEU A 26 -13.46 6.84 -8.24
C LEU A 26 -13.72 6.90 -6.73
N ASN A 27 -12.68 7.12 -5.90
CA ASN A 27 -12.87 7.30 -4.46
C ASN A 27 -13.81 8.47 -4.15
N GLN A 28 -13.61 9.63 -4.80
CA GLN A 28 -14.44 10.81 -4.55
C GLN A 28 -15.88 10.60 -5.05
N GLN A 29 -16.06 9.95 -6.21
CA GLN A 29 -17.37 9.60 -6.74
C GLN A 29 -18.13 8.70 -5.76
N MET A 30 -17.52 7.60 -5.31
CA MET A 30 -18.14 6.67 -4.36
C MET A 30 -18.45 7.36 -3.02
N ALA A 31 -17.58 8.25 -2.55
CA ALA A 31 -17.86 9.06 -1.37
C ALA A 31 -19.07 9.97 -1.58
N ARG A 32 -19.20 10.63 -2.74
CA ARG A 32 -20.35 11.51 -3.06
C ARG A 32 -21.66 10.71 -3.14
N GLU A 33 -21.67 9.60 -3.88
CA GLU A 33 -22.84 8.74 -4.09
C GLU A 33 -23.38 8.14 -2.78
N THR A 34 -22.50 7.91 -1.81
CA THR A 34 -22.85 7.35 -0.50
C THR A 34 -23.03 8.40 0.60
N GLY A 35 -22.89 9.70 0.29
CA GLY A 35 -22.86 10.77 1.29
C GLY A 35 -21.70 10.64 2.29
N GLY A 36 -20.63 9.94 1.91
CA GLY A 36 -19.45 9.67 2.69
C GLY A 36 -18.50 10.86 2.83
N ARG A 37 -17.35 10.58 3.45
CA ARG A 37 -16.20 11.46 3.62
C ARG A 37 -15.11 11.04 2.65
N PHE A 38 -14.37 12.00 2.11
CA PHE A 38 -13.24 11.73 1.23
C PHE A 38 -11.98 12.40 1.77
N LEU A 39 -10.98 11.57 2.09
CA LEU A 39 -9.72 11.97 2.70
C LEU A 39 -8.59 11.94 1.68
N LEU A 40 -7.58 12.79 1.90
CA LEU A 40 -6.28 12.70 1.24
C LEU A 40 -5.20 12.37 2.28
N ARG A 41 -4.37 11.38 1.98
CA ARG A 41 -3.21 10.99 2.80
C ARG A 41 -1.95 10.90 1.94
N MET A 42 -0.86 11.55 2.35
CA MET A 42 0.44 11.41 1.70
C MET A 42 1.17 10.21 2.29
N GLU A 43 1.40 9.17 1.48
CA GLU A 43 2.17 7.98 1.88
C GLU A 43 3.67 8.22 1.68
N ASP A 44 4.23 9.06 2.52
CA ASP A 44 5.57 9.66 2.41
C ASP A 44 6.60 9.09 3.40
N ILE A 45 6.43 7.84 3.84
CA ILE A 45 7.36 7.16 4.77
C ILE A 45 8.81 7.09 4.26
N ASP A 46 9.03 7.12 2.93
CA ASP A 46 10.36 7.24 2.34
C ASP A 46 10.68 8.73 2.11
N VAL A 47 11.10 9.39 3.18
CA VAL A 47 11.44 10.83 3.20
C VAL A 47 12.58 11.21 2.26
N THR A 48 13.34 10.24 1.75
CA THR A 48 14.42 10.49 0.77
C THR A 48 13.88 10.62 -0.65
N ARG A 49 12.79 9.91 -0.97
CA ARG A 49 12.15 9.95 -2.30
C ARG A 49 10.95 10.88 -2.34
N CYS A 50 10.37 11.18 -1.18
CA CYS A 50 9.21 12.03 -1.03
C CYS A 50 9.67 13.45 -0.74
N THR A 51 9.44 14.37 -1.67
CA THR A 51 9.86 15.77 -1.53
C THR A 51 8.67 16.72 -1.44
N PRO A 52 8.81 17.88 -0.77
CA PRO A 52 7.77 18.92 -0.74
C PRO A 52 7.35 19.39 -2.13
N GLU A 53 8.25 19.37 -3.12
CA GLU A 53 7.96 19.70 -4.51
C GLU A 53 6.99 18.70 -5.14
N LEU A 54 7.24 17.40 -4.91
CA LEU A 54 6.38 16.33 -5.42
C LEU A 54 5.01 16.35 -4.74
N GLU A 55 4.95 16.59 -3.43
CA GLU A 55 3.69 16.77 -2.71
C GLU A 55 2.88 17.95 -3.28
N ARG A 56 3.52 19.12 -3.49
CA ARG A 56 2.88 20.27 -4.14
C ARG A 56 2.41 19.95 -5.56
N GLY A 57 3.13 19.10 -6.28
CA GLY A 57 2.71 18.57 -7.58
C GLY A 57 1.43 17.75 -7.49
N VAL A 58 1.39 16.77 -6.58
CA VAL A 58 0.21 15.94 -6.28
C VAL A 58 -1.00 16.82 -5.97
N LEU A 59 -0.86 17.77 -5.04
CA LEU A 59 -1.97 18.66 -4.65
C LEU A 59 -2.48 19.49 -5.83
N ARG A 60 -1.58 20.04 -6.65
CA ARG A 60 -1.93 20.83 -7.84
C ARG A 60 -2.68 20.00 -8.88
N ASP A 61 -2.25 18.78 -9.11
CA ASP A 61 -2.89 17.87 -10.06
C ASP A 61 -4.30 17.47 -9.58
N LEU A 62 -4.47 17.19 -8.29
CA LEU A 62 -5.78 16.85 -7.72
C LEU A 62 -6.75 18.04 -7.74
N VAL A 63 -6.30 19.26 -7.41
CA VAL A 63 -7.11 20.48 -7.54
C VAL A 63 -7.49 20.72 -9.00
N TRP A 64 -6.55 20.57 -9.93
CA TRP A 64 -6.81 20.74 -11.35
C TRP A 64 -7.85 19.75 -11.88
N LEU A 65 -7.84 18.50 -11.39
CA LEU A 65 -8.86 17.49 -11.71
C LEU A 65 -10.24 17.76 -11.05
N GLY A 66 -10.37 18.79 -10.22
CA GLY A 66 -11.62 19.15 -9.54
C GLY A 66 -11.89 18.35 -8.25
N LEU A 67 -10.87 17.66 -7.71
CA LEU A 67 -11.04 16.95 -6.44
C LEU A 67 -11.03 17.91 -5.25
N GLN A 68 -11.86 17.58 -4.28
CA GLN A 68 -12.01 18.25 -3.00
C GLN A 68 -12.01 17.17 -1.92
N TRP A 69 -11.17 17.32 -0.92
CA TRP A 69 -10.99 16.39 0.19
C TRP A 69 -11.06 17.12 1.52
N GLU A 70 -11.30 16.37 2.60
CA GLU A 70 -11.30 16.92 3.94
C GLU A 70 -9.89 17.32 4.38
N GLN A 71 -9.79 18.46 5.06
CA GLN A 71 -8.57 18.97 5.67
C GLN A 71 -8.55 18.68 7.17
N PRO A 72 -7.37 18.49 7.78
CA PRO A 72 -6.04 18.54 7.16
C PRO A 72 -5.67 17.24 6.40
N VAL A 73 -4.79 17.36 5.42
CA VAL A 73 -4.11 16.22 4.79
C VAL A 73 -3.20 15.54 5.82
N ARG A 74 -3.32 14.22 5.99
CA ARG A 74 -2.40 13.43 6.82
C ARG A 74 -1.13 13.10 6.03
N ARG A 75 0.06 13.31 6.62
CA ARG A 75 1.34 12.84 6.08
C ARG A 75 1.88 11.76 6.97
N GLN A 76 2.25 10.61 6.42
CA GLN A 76 2.73 9.48 7.22
C GLN A 76 4.05 9.82 7.94
N SER A 77 4.89 10.65 7.34
CA SER A 77 6.15 11.13 7.94
C SER A 77 5.94 11.90 9.25
N ASP A 78 4.80 12.58 9.41
CA ASP A 78 4.43 13.31 10.64
C ASP A 78 3.95 12.36 11.77
N HIS A 79 3.81 11.06 11.50
CA HIS A 79 3.13 10.09 12.38
C HIS A 79 3.93 8.81 12.63
N PHE A 80 5.26 8.88 12.55
CA PHE A 80 6.13 7.73 12.82
C PHE A 80 5.98 7.12 14.22
N ASP A 81 5.54 7.89 15.21
CA ASP A 81 5.29 7.36 16.55
C ASP A 81 4.10 6.39 16.59
N ASP A 82 3.07 6.61 15.78
CA ASP A 82 1.93 5.68 15.66
C ASP A 82 2.38 4.31 15.15
N TYR A 83 3.30 4.31 14.17
CA TYR A 83 3.83 3.08 13.58
C TYR A 83 4.85 2.39 14.48
N ARG A 84 5.64 3.17 15.24
CA ARG A 84 6.53 2.64 16.27
C ARG A 84 5.74 1.91 17.35
N ALA A 85 4.66 2.50 17.84
CA ALA A 85 3.79 1.87 18.83
C ALA A 85 3.15 0.58 18.28
N ALA A 86 2.72 0.57 17.02
CA ALA A 86 2.20 -0.64 16.38
C ALA A 86 3.27 -1.73 16.24
N LEU A 87 4.49 -1.36 15.84
CA LEU A 87 5.63 -2.28 15.76
C LEU A 87 6.00 -2.84 17.13
N GLU A 88 6.05 -2.02 18.17
CA GLU A 88 6.34 -2.44 19.55
C GLU A 88 5.35 -3.50 20.03
N ARG A 89 4.05 -3.35 19.74
CA ARG A 89 3.05 -4.37 20.05
C ARG A 89 3.32 -5.71 19.37
N LEU A 90 3.82 -5.69 18.13
CA LEU A 90 4.17 -6.91 17.40
C LEU A 90 5.47 -7.53 17.92
N ILE A 91 6.42 -6.71 18.38
CA ILE A 91 7.66 -7.17 19.05
C ILE A 91 7.33 -7.83 20.38
N ASP A 92 6.50 -7.19 21.20
CA ASP A 92 6.10 -7.70 22.51
C ASP A 92 5.31 -9.01 22.41
N ALA A 93 4.62 -9.23 21.29
CA ALA A 93 3.92 -10.47 20.97
C ALA A 93 4.83 -11.57 20.37
N ASP A 94 6.14 -11.30 20.18
CA ASP A 94 7.11 -12.19 19.52
C ASP A 94 6.71 -12.62 18.10
N LEU A 95 6.00 -11.74 17.38
CA LEU A 95 5.50 -12.02 16.02
C LEU A 95 6.44 -11.50 14.93
N VAL A 96 7.51 -10.83 15.32
CA VAL A 96 8.41 -10.14 14.40
C VAL A 96 9.85 -10.36 14.82
N TYR A 97 10.75 -10.37 13.85
CA TYR A 97 12.16 -10.58 14.11
C TYR A 97 13.03 -9.63 13.25
N PRO A 98 14.22 -9.25 13.74
CA PRO A 98 15.18 -8.51 12.96
C PRO A 98 15.82 -9.44 11.91
N ALA A 99 15.74 -9.03 10.65
CA ALA A 99 16.34 -9.66 9.49
C ALA A 99 17.55 -8.84 9.03
N PHE A 100 18.71 -9.48 8.96
CA PHE A 100 20.02 -8.86 8.72
C PHE A 100 20.52 -9.07 7.28
N MET A 101 20.02 -10.08 6.56
CA MET A 101 20.45 -10.32 5.18
C MET A 101 20.18 -9.11 4.27
N SER A 102 21.24 -8.62 3.64
CA SER A 102 21.18 -7.61 2.59
C SER A 102 20.46 -8.13 1.34
N ARG A 103 20.02 -7.20 0.48
CA ARG A 103 19.42 -7.55 -0.82
C ARG A 103 20.36 -8.39 -1.69
N GLY A 104 21.68 -8.13 -1.62
CA GLY A 104 22.70 -8.86 -2.36
C GLY A 104 22.82 -10.31 -1.89
N GLU A 105 22.85 -10.51 -0.57
CA GLU A 105 22.91 -11.86 0.03
C GLU A 105 21.65 -12.68 -0.26
N VAL A 106 20.46 -12.04 -0.14
CA VAL A 106 19.20 -12.67 -0.51
C VAL A 106 19.24 -13.14 -1.96
N ARG A 107 19.64 -12.25 -2.89
CA ARG A 107 19.74 -12.58 -4.32
C ARG A 107 20.73 -13.72 -4.58
N ALA A 108 21.94 -13.64 -3.99
CA ALA A 108 22.96 -14.66 -4.17
C ALA A 108 22.47 -16.04 -3.71
N ARG A 109 21.80 -16.09 -2.55
CA ARG A 109 21.23 -17.31 -1.99
C ARG A 109 20.13 -17.91 -2.88
N ILE A 110 19.26 -17.07 -3.42
CA ILE A 110 18.20 -17.51 -4.34
C ILE A 110 18.82 -18.05 -5.63
N THR A 111 19.80 -17.35 -6.20
CA THR A 111 20.51 -17.79 -7.41
C THR A 111 21.22 -19.13 -7.20
N GLU A 112 21.87 -19.32 -6.04
CA GLU A 112 22.51 -20.59 -5.68
C GLU A 112 21.50 -21.73 -5.57
N TYR A 113 20.35 -21.50 -4.93
CA TYR A 113 19.27 -22.48 -4.85
C TYR A 113 18.72 -22.85 -6.23
N GLU A 114 18.45 -21.84 -7.06
CA GLU A 114 17.88 -22.03 -8.40
C GLU A 114 18.86 -22.72 -9.36
N ALA A 115 20.17 -22.57 -9.15
CA ALA A 115 21.19 -23.34 -9.87
C ALA A 115 21.12 -24.86 -9.60
N GLY A 116 20.49 -25.27 -8.49
CA GLY A 116 20.19 -26.66 -8.17
C GLY A 116 19.03 -27.26 -8.98
N GLY A 117 18.36 -26.48 -9.83
CA GLY A 117 17.27 -26.93 -10.71
C GLY A 117 15.86 -26.76 -10.15
N GLU A 118 15.71 -26.30 -8.91
CA GLU A 118 14.42 -26.01 -8.29
C GLU A 118 14.14 -24.50 -8.26
N ARG A 119 12.89 -24.11 -8.48
CA ARG A 119 12.51 -22.69 -8.46
C ARG A 119 12.28 -22.22 -7.03
N TRP A 120 12.90 -21.10 -6.65
CA TRP A 120 12.66 -20.49 -5.34
C TRP A 120 11.24 -19.89 -5.27
N PRO A 121 10.49 -20.06 -4.16
CA PRO A 121 9.14 -19.53 -4.01
C PRO A 121 9.04 -18.03 -4.29
N ARG A 122 7.93 -17.62 -4.92
CA ARG A 122 7.62 -16.22 -5.20
C ARG A 122 6.33 -15.83 -4.48
N ASP A 123 6.28 -14.61 -4.00
CA ASP A 123 5.05 -14.00 -3.48
C ASP A 123 4.08 -13.70 -4.63
N PRO A 124 2.83 -13.28 -4.35
CA PRO A 124 1.85 -12.97 -5.38
C PRO A 124 2.26 -11.85 -6.35
N ASP A 125 3.19 -10.97 -5.95
CA ASP A 125 3.75 -9.92 -6.81
C ASP A 125 4.92 -10.44 -7.69
N GLY A 126 5.27 -11.72 -7.54
CA GLY A 126 6.35 -12.39 -8.26
C GLY A 126 7.75 -12.14 -7.66
N ALA A 127 7.84 -11.46 -6.52
CA ALA A 127 9.11 -11.24 -5.83
C ALA A 127 9.53 -12.49 -5.05
N PRO A 128 10.83 -12.79 -4.95
CA PRO A 128 11.30 -13.92 -4.15
C PRO A 128 10.93 -13.80 -2.68
N VAL A 129 10.33 -14.87 -2.13
CA VAL A 129 10.05 -14.95 -0.69
C VAL A 129 11.36 -14.88 0.09
N TYR A 130 11.36 -14.16 1.20
CA TYR A 130 12.56 -14.00 2.02
C TYR A 130 13.04 -15.36 2.60
N PRO A 131 14.36 -15.68 2.56
CA PRO A 131 14.86 -16.98 3.03
C PRO A 131 14.70 -17.29 4.51
N GLY A 132 14.38 -16.30 5.35
CA GLY A 132 13.90 -16.53 6.72
C GLY A 132 14.91 -17.09 7.73
N LYS A 133 16.19 -17.34 7.37
CA LYS A 133 17.18 -17.92 8.32
C LYS A 133 17.31 -17.14 9.64
N ASP A 134 17.22 -15.82 9.57
CA ASP A 134 17.37 -14.93 10.72
C ASP A 134 16.26 -15.14 11.78
N ARG A 135 15.12 -15.72 11.40
CA ARG A 135 14.02 -16.06 12.33
C ARG A 135 14.40 -17.14 13.34
N HIS A 136 15.43 -17.93 13.05
CA HIS A 136 15.92 -18.98 13.94
C HIS A 136 17.09 -18.53 14.83
N MET A 137 17.54 -17.28 14.69
CA MET A 137 18.59 -16.72 15.56
C MET A 137 18.06 -16.52 16.97
N SER A 138 18.92 -16.80 17.97
CA SER A 138 18.59 -16.54 19.36
C SER A 138 18.46 -15.03 19.64
N ALA A 139 17.68 -14.67 20.66
CA ALA A 139 17.57 -13.29 21.11
C ALA A 139 18.92 -12.64 21.45
N ARG A 140 19.89 -13.45 21.94
CA ARG A 140 21.25 -13.00 22.25
C ARG A 140 22.02 -12.61 20.99
N GLU A 141 22.00 -13.44 19.95
CA GLU A 141 22.69 -13.17 18.69
C GLU A 141 22.09 -11.95 17.98
N ARG A 142 20.76 -11.85 17.97
CA ARG A 142 20.05 -10.69 17.41
C ARG A 142 20.48 -9.40 18.12
N ARG A 143 20.51 -9.41 19.45
CA ARG A 143 20.92 -8.25 20.25
C ARG A 143 22.37 -7.86 19.99
N ALA A 144 23.28 -8.83 19.93
CA ALA A 144 24.69 -8.56 19.62
C ALA A 144 24.85 -7.84 18.28
N LEU A 145 24.20 -8.32 17.21
CA LEU A 145 24.25 -7.67 15.89
C LEU A 145 23.64 -6.26 15.91
N ILE A 146 22.55 -6.06 16.62
CA ILE A 146 21.91 -4.75 16.77
C ILE A 146 22.85 -3.78 17.52
N ASP A 147 23.46 -4.23 18.62
CA ASP A 147 24.39 -3.45 19.44
C ASP A 147 25.68 -3.10 18.68
N GLU A 148 26.13 -3.98 17.78
CA GLU A 148 27.23 -3.74 16.83
C GLU A 148 26.86 -2.79 15.69
N GLY A 149 25.60 -2.38 15.59
CA GLY A 149 25.12 -1.43 14.61
C GLY A 149 24.79 -2.04 13.24
N ALA A 150 24.67 -3.37 13.13
CA ALA A 150 24.32 -4.03 11.88
C ALA A 150 23.01 -3.46 11.29
N PRO A 151 22.95 -3.25 9.95
CA PRO A 151 21.71 -2.86 9.30
C PRO A 151 20.71 -4.02 9.34
N PHE A 152 19.44 -3.71 9.64
CA PHE A 152 18.39 -4.72 9.66
C PHE A 152 17.03 -4.14 9.29
N ALA A 153 16.09 -5.03 9.00
CA ALA A 153 14.67 -4.72 8.86
C ALA A 153 13.86 -5.62 9.79
N TRP A 154 12.77 -5.11 10.33
CA TRP A 154 11.79 -5.93 11.04
C TRP A 154 10.92 -6.65 10.02
N ARG A 155 10.84 -7.97 10.14
CA ARG A 155 9.94 -8.80 9.35
C ARG A 155 8.90 -9.45 10.24
N LEU A 156 7.67 -9.56 9.72
CA LEU A 156 6.63 -10.37 10.33
C LEU A 156 6.97 -11.84 10.11
N ASP A 157 7.05 -12.62 11.17
CA ASP A 157 7.06 -14.08 11.07
C ASP A 157 5.65 -14.53 10.67
N MET A 158 5.46 -14.81 9.39
CA MET A 158 4.11 -15.00 8.85
C MET A 158 3.47 -16.28 9.39
N ALA A 159 4.26 -17.33 9.64
CA ALA A 159 3.77 -18.56 10.22
C ALA A 159 3.29 -18.32 11.66
N SER A 160 4.10 -17.69 12.49
CA SER A 160 3.76 -17.36 13.88
C SER A 160 2.57 -16.41 13.95
N ALA A 161 2.47 -15.44 13.02
CA ALA A 161 1.34 -14.54 12.90
C ALA A 161 0.02 -15.27 12.58
N ILE A 162 0.03 -16.21 11.64
CA ILE A 162 -1.14 -17.02 11.28
C ILE A 162 -1.55 -17.91 12.45
N ASP A 163 -0.59 -18.56 13.10
CA ASP A 163 -0.84 -19.41 14.27
C ASP A 163 -1.42 -18.60 15.44
N HIS A 164 -0.92 -17.38 15.66
CA HIS A 164 -1.42 -16.47 16.69
C HIS A 164 -2.85 -16.01 16.42
N VAL A 165 -3.19 -15.71 15.16
CA VAL A 165 -4.56 -15.37 14.75
C VAL A 165 -5.52 -16.55 15.00
N GLY A 166 -5.08 -17.78 14.70
CA GLY A 166 -5.81 -19.01 15.04
C GLY A 166 -7.17 -19.20 14.36
N ASN A 167 -7.53 -18.35 13.40
CA ASN A 167 -8.78 -18.39 12.66
C ASN A 167 -8.57 -18.10 11.16
N THR A 168 -9.62 -18.30 10.36
CA THR A 168 -9.59 -17.93 8.94
C THR A 168 -9.87 -16.45 8.79
N LEU A 169 -9.02 -15.76 8.05
CA LEU A 169 -9.19 -14.37 7.69
C LEU A 169 -9.84 -14.24 6.30
N ASP A 170 -10.70 -13.24 6.17
CA ASP A 170 -11.37 -12.89 4.92
C ASP A 170 -11.61 -11.38 4.83
N TRP A 171 -11.94 -10.90 3.64
CA TRP A 171 -12.45 -9.54 3.41
C TRP A 171 -13.64 -9.55 2.45
N ASN A 172 -14.37 -8.44 2.41
CA ASN A 172 -15.44 -8.22 1.45
C ASN A 172 -14.91 -7.36 0.28
N GLU A 173 -14.94 -7.94 -0.92
CA GLU A 173 -14.58 -7.33 -2.19
C GLU A 173 -15.84 -6.85 -2.93
N ALA A 174 -15.98 -5.54 -3.11
CA ALA A 174 -17.07 -4.93 -3.88
C ALA A 174 -16.69 -4.58 -5.32
N GLY A 175 -15.40 -4.60 -5.64
CA GLY A 175 -14.91 -4.52 -7.01
C GLY A 175 -14.68 -5.92 -7.57
N GLN A 176 -13.55 -6.09 -8.24
CA GLN A 176 -13.15 -7.35 -8.83
C GLN A 176 -11.64 -7.60 -8.65
N GLY A 177 -11.30 -8.79 -8.16
CA GLY A 177 -9.91 -9.25 -8.08
C GLY A 177 -9.31 -9.65 -9.44
N PRO A 178 -8.00 -9.92 -9.51
CA PRO A 178 -7.30 -10.28 -10.74
C PRO A 178 -7.86 -11.50 -11.48
N GLU A 179 -8.47 -12.45 -10.77
CA GLU A 179 -9.07 -13.67 -11.30
C GLU A 179 -10.61 -13.61 -11.30
N GLY A 180 -11.18 -12.42 -11.08
CA GLY A 180 -12.63 -12.21 -11.07
C GLY A 180 -13.28 -12.31 -9.69
N GLU A 181 -12.49 -12.34 -8.62
CA GLU A 181 -12.98 -12.51 -7.25
C GLU A 181 -13.88 -11.34 -6.82
N THR A 182 -15.00 -11.65 -6.16
CA THR A 182 -15.94 -10.67 -5.62
C THR A 182 -16.67 -11.25 -4.40
N GLY A 183 -17.28 -10.40 -3.57
CA GLY A 183 -17.94 -10.80 -2.34
C GLY A 183 -16.94 -11.18 -1.25
N ARG A 184 -17.21 -12.26 -0.51
CA ARG A 184 -16.32 -12.68 0.58
C ARG A 184 -15.13 -13.45 0.03
N VAL A 185 -13.93 -12.89 0.15
CA VAL A 185 -12.67 -13.46 -0.34
C VAL A 185 -11.82 -13.91 0.85
N ARG A 186 -11.32 -15.15 0.80
CA ARG A 186 -10.41 -15.70 1.80
C ARG A 186 -9.02 -15.08 1.66
N ALA A 187 -8.42 -14.67 2.79
CA ALA A 187 -7.02 -14.26 2.83
C ALA A 187 -6.05 -15.44 2.86
N MET A 188 -5.02 -15.34 2.01
CA MET A 188 -3.93 -16.30 1.87
C MET A 188 -2.59 -15.63 2.22
N PRO A 189 -2.37 -15.23 3.49
CA PRO A 189 -1.19 -14.47 3.89
C PRO A 189 0.11 -15.29 3.83
N ASP A 190 0.02 -16.61 3.96
CA ASP A 190 1.11 -17.58 3.83
C ASP A 190 1.85 -17.47 2.48
N SER A 191 1.14 -17.10 1.41
CA SER A 191 1.72 -16.89 0.08
C SER A 191 2.78 -15.78 0.02
N TRP A 192 2.79 -14.84 0.97
CA TRP A 192 3.74 -13.71 0.99
C TRP A 192 5.06 -14.03 1.70
N GLY A 193 5.08 -15.06 2.54
CA GLY A 193 6.15 -15.30 3.51
C GLY A 193 6.43 -14.09 4.42
N ASP A 194 7.65 -14.00 4.93
CA ASP A 194 8.00 -13.05 5.99
C ASP A 194 8.20 -11.63 5.45
N VAL A 195 7.14 -10.82 5.43
CA VAL A 195 7.15 -9.44 4.86
C VAL A 195 7.84 -8.44 5.76
N VAL A 196 8.43 -7.39 5.17
CA VAL A 196 9.00 -6.26 5.94
C VAL A 196 7.87 -5.40 6.51
N ILE A 197 7.91 -5.16 7.82
CA ILE A 197 6.94 -4.29 8.52
C ILE A 197 7.56 -2.97 9.00
N ALA A 198 8.88 -2.91 9.16
CA ALA A 198 9.61 -1.69 9.47
C ALA A 198 11.09 -1.81 9.10
N ARG A 199 11.78 -0.68 8.96
CA ARG A 199 13.23 -0.60 8.80
C ARG A 199 13.83 0.11 10.02
N LYS A 200 15.12 -0.10 10.28
CA LYS A 200 15.81 0.55 11.41
C LYS A 200 15.58 2.07 11.45
N GLU A 201 15.80 2.73 10.33
CA GLU A 201 15.71 4.21 10.21
C GLU A 201 14.29 4.72 9.89
N ILE A 202 13.37 3.82 9.51
CA ILE A 202 11.99 4.18 9.15
C ILE A 202 11.08 3.17 9.86
N PRO A 203 10.39 3.54 10.95
CA PRO A 203 9.64 2.63 11.81
C PRO A 203 8.33 2.12 11.17
N ALA A 204 8.27 2.05 9.84
CA ALA A 204 7.12 1.63 9.07
C ALA A 204 7.53 0.97 7.74
N SER A 205 6.65 0.11 7.25
CA SER A 205 6.52 -0.27 5.86
C SER A 205 5.16 0.19 5.35
N TYR A 206 4.95 0.11 4.02
CA TYR A 206 3.63 0.36 3.43
C TYR A 206 2.53 -0.46 4.13
N HIS A 207 2.77 -1.76 4.36
CA HIS A 207 1.77 -2.64 4.97
C HIS A 207 1.41 -2.23 6.40
N LEU A 208 2.39 -1.79 7.20
CA LEU A 208 2.13 -1.36 8.57
C LEU A 208 1.44 0.01 8.60
N SER A 209 1.96 1.00 7.86
CA SER A 209 1.45 2.36 7.92
C SER A 209 0.03 2.47 7.38
N VAL A 210 -0.29 1.76 6.28
CA VAL A 210 -1.61 1.85 5.64
C VAL A 210 -2.72 1.30 6.54
N VAL A 211 -2.52 0.19 7.24
CA VAL A 211 -3.56 -0.40 8.11
C VAL A 211 -3.75 0.41 9.38
N VAL A 212 -2.66 0.94 9.96
CA VAL A 212 -2.71 1.80 11.14
C VAL A 212 -3.45 3.10 10.80
N ASP A 213 -3.11 3.74 9.69
CA ASP A 213 -3.76 4.99 9.29
C ASP A 213 -5.20 4.81 8.85
N ASP A 214 -5.51 3.73 8.12
CA ASP A 214 -6.89 3.44 7.74
C ASP A 214 -7.77 3.29 9.00
N ALA A 215 -7.27 2.63 10.05
CA ALA A 215 -7.98 2.54 11.33
C ALA A 215 -8.08 3.89 12.06
N LEU A 216 -6.98 4.64 12.19
CA LEU A 216 -6.94 5.93 12.89
C LEU A 216 -7.83 6.99 12.23
N GLN A 217 -7.89 7.01 10.89
CA GLN A 217 -8.73 7.93 10.13
C GLN A 217 -10.20 7.47 10.01
N GLY A 218 -10.51 6.26 10.52
CA GLY A 218 -11.84 5.66 10.43
C GLY A 218 -12.23 5.31 8.99
N VAL A 219 -11.27 4.95 8.14
CA VAL A 219 -11.50 4.50 6.77
C VAL A 219 -12.36 3.24 6.80
N THR A 220 -13.48 3.31 6.09
CA THR A 220 -14.44 2.20 5.98
C THR A 220 -14.40 1.53 4.61
N HIS A 221 -13.89 2.24 3.59
CA HIS A 221 -13.83 1.78 2.21
C HIS A 221 -12.42 2.04 1.65
N VAL A 222 -11.74 0.97 1.26
CA VAL A 222 -10.44 1.01 0.60
C VAL A 222 -10.64 0.74 -0.88
N VAL A 223 -10.60 1.82 -1.67
CA VAL A 223 -10.72 1.77 -3.13
C VAL A 223 -9.34 1.98 -3.75
N ARG A 224 -8.81 0.97 -4.42
CA ARG A 224 -7.44 0.97 -4.98
C ARG A 224 -7.30 0.04 -6.19
N GLY A 225 -6.19 0.13 -6.91
CA GLY A 225 -5.94 -0.72 -8.07
C GLY A 225 -5.82 -2.20 -7.71
N ARG A 226 -6.29 -3.08 -8.59
CA ARG A 226 -6.22 -4.55 -8.43
C ARG A 226 -4.80 -5.11 -8.35
N ASP A 227 -3.78 -4.31 -8.67
CA ASP A 227 -2.37 -4.66 -8.40
C ASP A 227 -2.06 -4.77 -6.90
N LEU A 228 -2.89 -4.19 -6.03
CA LEU A 228 -2.75 -4.29 -4.57
C LEU A 228 -3.71 -5.33 -3.96
N PHE A 229 -4.40 -6.12 -4.79
CA PHE A 229 -5.42 -7.08 -4.36
C PHE A 229 -4.84 -8.11 -3.39
N HIS A 230 -3.76 -8.80 -3.77
CA HIS A 230 -3.17 -9.84 -2.93
C HIS A 230 -2.55 -9.27 -1.64
N ALA A 231 -2.09 -8.01 -1.65
CA ALA A 231 -1.55 -7.34 -0.45
C ALA A 231 -2.61 -7.18 0.65
N THR A 232 -3.89 -7.25 0.29
CA THR A 232 -5.01 -7.31 1.25
C THR A 232 -4.85 -8.47 2.25
N ALA A 233 -4.29 -9.61 1.84
CA ALA A 233 -4.06 -10.73 2.75
C ALA A 233 -3.10 -10.37 3.90
N VAL A 234 -2.00 -9.68 3.59
CA VAL A 234 -1.06 -9.16 4.60
C VAL A 234 -1.77 -8.14 5.51
N HIS A 235 -2.58 -7.27 4.92
CA HIS A 235 -3.29 -6.23 5.67
C HIS A 235 -4.32 -6.83 6.63
N ARG A 236 -5.00 -7.90 6.22
CA ARG A 236 -5.94 -8.62 7.09
C ARG A 236 -5.26 -9.23 8.31
N VAL A 237 -4.08 -9.83 8.15
CA VAL A 237 -3.28 -10.34 9.28
C VAL A 237 -2.90 -9.20 10.22
N LEU A 238 -2.33 -8.12 9.70
CA LEU A 238 -1.91 -6.99 10.54
C LEU A 238 -3.11 -6.34 11.27
N GLN A 239 -4.26 -6.21 10.61
CA GLN A 239 -5.48 -5.71 11.24
C GLN A 239 -5.93 -6.59 12.39
N GLU A 240 -5.93 -7.91 12.22
CA GLU A 240 -6.32 -8.85 13.28
C GLU A 240 -5.34 -8.78 14.47
N LEU A 241 -4.03 -8.87 14.20
CA LEU A 241 -2.99 -8.82 15.23
C LEU A 241 -3.01 -7.51 16.04
N LEU A 242 -3.32 -6.39 15.39
CA LEU A 242 -3.35 -5.07 16.00
C LEU A 242 -4.73 -4.69 16.54
N GLY A 243 -5.76 -5.52 16.36
CA GLY A 243 -7.14 -5.25 16.78
C GLY A 243 -7.77 -4.05 16.04
N LEU A 244 -7.46 -3.90 14.75
CA LEU A 244 -7.90 -2.79 13.91
C LEU A 244 -9.18 -3.13 13.14
N SER A 245 -9.95 -2.09 12.80
CA SER A 245 -11.15 -2.24 11.98
C SER A 245 -10.84 -2.75 10.58
N VAL A 246 -11.72 -3.61 10.05
CA VAL A 246 -11.62 -4.15 8.68
C VAL A 246 -12.49 -3.30 7.74
N PRO A 247 -11.91 -2.60 6.77
CA PRO A 247 -12.69 -1.86 5.79
C PRO A 247 -13.29 -2.81 4.75
N GLN A 248 -14.29 -2.32 4.02
CA GLN A 248 -14.70 -2.91 2.76
C GLN A 248 -13.67 -2.58 1.69
N TYR A 249 -13.32 -3.54 0.84
CA TYR A 249 -12.37 -3.34 -0.24
C TYR A 249 -13.11 -3.22 -1.57
N HIS A 250 -12.58 -2.38 -2.45
CA HIS A 250 -12.98 -2.27 -3.84
C HIS A 250 -11.71 -2.18 -4.68
N HIS A 251 -11.35 -3.27 -5.33
CA HIS A 251 -10.24 -3.29 -6.27
C HIS A 251 -10.76 -2.97 -7.67
N HIS A 252 -10.21 -1.90 -8.25
CA HIS A 252 -10.59 -1.43 -9.57
C HIS A 252 -9.55 -1.83 -10.62
N ASP A 253 -9.96 -1.86 -11.89
CA ASP A 253 -9.07 -2.15 -13.00
C ASP A 253 -7.93 -1.14 -13.12
N LEU A 254 -6.83 -1.60 -13.73
CA LEU A 254 -5.69 -0.75 -14.02
C LEU A 254 -5.94 -0.01 -15.33
N VAL A 255 -5.63 1.28 -15.37
CA VAL A 255 -5.62 2.02 -16.63
C VAL A 255 -4.42 1.53 -17.46
N LEU A 256 -4.72 0.96 -18.62
CA LEU A 256 -3.74 0.45 -19.57
C LEU A 256 -3.42 1.50 -20.63
N ASP A 257 -2.25 1.41 -21.25
CA ASP A 257 -1.89 2.17 -22.44
C ASP A 257 -2.44 1.51 -23.72
N ASP A 258 -2.25 2.17 -24.86
CA ASP A 258 -2.71 1.70 -26.17
C ASP A 258 -2.11 0.34 -26.56
N ASP A 259 -0.98 -0.06 -25.96
CA ASP A 259 -0.33 -1.37 -26.15
C ASP A 259 -0.89 -2.45 -25.18
N GLY A 260 -1.88 -2.12 -24.36
CA GLY A 260 -2.44 -2.99 -23.32
C GLY A 260 -1.51 -3.19 -22.11
N ARG A 261 -0.44 -2.40 -21.99
CA ARG A 261 0.47 -2.43 -20.83
C ARG A 261 -0.02 -1.49 -19.75
N LYS A 262 0.31 -1.78 -18.49
CA LYS A 262 0.03 -0.87 -17.37
C LYS A 262 0.71 0.48 -17.64
N LEU A 263 -0.06 1.57 -17.63
CA LEU A 263 0.50 2.91 -17.62
C LEU A 263 1.40 3.04 -16.39
N SER A 264 2.70 3.18 -16.63
CA SER A 264 3.72 3.15 -15.58
C SER A 264 4.50 4.46 -15.56
N LYS A 265 5.08 4.76 -14.38
CA LYS A 265 5.89 5.95 -14.10
C LYS A 265 7.05 6.19 -15.08
N SER A 266 7.41 5.22 -15.93
CA SER A 266 8.57 5.29 -16.83
C SER A 266 8.28 5.95 -18.19
N ARG A 267 7.01 6.10 -18.59
CA ARG A 267 6.62 6.84 -19.80
C ARG A 267 6.19 8.26 -19.38
N GLY A 268 7.13 9.20 -19.42
CA GLY A 268 6.93 10.61 -19.03
C GLY A 268 5.73 11.29 -19.70
N ASP A 269 5.30 10.78 -20.86
CA ASP A 269 4.18 11.29 -21.65
C ASP A 269 2.79 11.00 -21.04
N THR A 270 2.72 10.35 -19.88
CA THR A 270 1.45 9.95 -19.22
C THR A 270 1.22 10.62 -17.88
N SER A 271 2.12 11.54 -17.48
CA SER A 271 1.93 12.28 -16.24
C SER A 271 0.81 13.31 -16.37
N LEU A 272 0.07 13.54 -15.29
CA LEU A 272 -1.01 14.53 -15.28
C LEU A 272 -0.48 15.94 -15.51
N ALA A 273 0.73 16.23 -15.01
CA ALA A 273 1.39 17.49 -15.27
C ALA A 273 1.66 17.71 -16.76
N ALA A 274 2.24 16.72 -17.45
CA ALA A 274 2.51 16.79 -18.89
C ALA A 274 1.22 16.89 -19.72
N LEU A 275 0.18 16.12 -19.37
CA LEU A 275 -1.13 16.18 -20.04
C LEU A 275 -1.80 17.55 -19.85
N ARG A 276 -1.73 18.14 -18.66
CA ARG A 276 -2.22 19.49 -18.41
C ARG A 276 -1.44 20.52 -19.23
N GLU A 277 -0.11 20.41 -19.27
CA GLU A 277 0.76 21.33 -20.02
C GLU A 277 0.56 21.23 -21.54
N SER A 278 0.15 20.06 -22.05
CA SER A 278 -0.24 19.88 -23.45
C SER A 278 -1.67 20.32 -23.77
N GLY A 279 -2.40 20.86 -22.79
CA GLY A 279 -3.73 21.45 -22.97
C GLY A 279 -4.89 20.48 -22.74
N ALA A 280 -4.67 19.27 -22.22
CA ALA A 280 -5.76 18.40 -21.81
C ALA A 280 -6.62 19.09 -20.73
N THR A 281 -7.91 18.78 -20.71
CA THR A 281 -8.84 19.21 -19.66
C THR A 281 -9.15 18.06 -18.70
N PRO A 282 -9.68 18.32 -17.49
CA PRO A 282 -10.17 17.27 -16.61
C PRO A 282 -11.21 16.35 -17.26
N GLY A 283 -12.05 16.91 -18.16
CA GLY A 283 -13.00 16.13 -18.96
C GLY A 283 -12.32 15.18 -19.95
N ASP A 284 -11.17 15.56 -20.52
CA ASP A 284 -10.37 14.68 -21.37
C ASP A 284 -9.76 13.54 -20.55
N ILE A 285 -9.25 13.83 -19.36
CA ILE A 285 -8.72 12.81 -18.45
C ILE A 285 -9.80 11.79 -18.07
N ALA A 286 -10.99 12.27 -17.68
CA ALA A 286 -12.12 11.40 -17.36
C ALA A 286 -12.48 10.49 -18.54
N ARG A 287 -12.49 11.02 -19.77
CA ARG A 287 -12.73 10.24 -20.99
C ARG A 287 -11.64 9.20 -21.25
N MET A 288 -10.36 9.55 -21.05
CA MET A 288 -9.22 8.65 -21.24
C MET A 288 -9.25 7.45 -20.29
N ILE A 289 -9.73 7.64 -19.06
CA ILE A 289 -9.77 6.60 -18.02
C ILE A 289 -11.13 5.91 -17.91
N GLY A 290 -12.09 6.24 -18.77
CA GLY A 290 -13.44 5.67 -18.74
C GLY A 290 -14.26 6.07 -17.49
N ALA A 291 -13.94 7.19 -16.85
CA ALA A 291 -14.70 7.72 -15.72
C ALA A 291 -15.76 8.75 -16.19
N PRO A 292 -16.87 8.92 -15.47
CA PRO A 292 -17.80 10.02 -15.73
C PRO A 292 -17.09 11.36 -15.57
N ALA A 293 -17.36 12.32 -16.48
CA ALA A 293 -16.73 13.63 -16.44
C ALA A 293 -17.04 14.36 -15.11
N PRO A 294 -16.06 15.05 -14.49
CA PRO A 294 -16.33 15.85 -13.31
C PRO A 294 -17.35 16.95 -13.63
N ASP A 295 -18.37 17.10 -12.78
CA ASP A 295 -19.43 18.10 -12.97
C ASP A 295 -18.86 19.51 -12.77
N PRO A 296 -18.85 20.37 -13.82
CA PRO A 296 -18.31 21.73 -13.72
C PRO A 296 -19.10 22.63 -12.75
N SER A 297 -20.31 22.25 -12.34
CA SER A 297 -21.12 23.01 -11.37
C SER A 297 -20.71 22.81 -9.91
N SER A 298 -19.78 21.88 -9.63
CA SER A 298 -19.30 21.57 -8.27
C SER A 298 -18.12 22.42 -7.79
N ALA A 299 -17.66 23.37 -8.61
CA ALA A 299 -16.71 24.41 -8.20
C ALA A 299 -17.47 25.67 -7.71
N VAL A 300 -17.91 25.64 -6.46
CA VAL A 300 -18.33 26.83 -5.70
C VAL A 300 -17.64 26.82 -4.34
#